data_AF-A0A2G6YCG2-F1
#
_entry.id   AF-A0A2G6YCG2-F1
#
_cell.length_a   1.000
_cell.length_b   1.000
_cell.length_c   1.000
_cell.angle_alpha   90.00
_cell.angle_beta   90.00
_cell.angle_gamma   90.00
#
_symmetry.space_group_name_H-M   'P 1'
#
loop_
_entity.id
_entity.type
_entity.pdbx_description
1 polymer ?
#
loop_
_entity_poly.entity_id
_entity_poly.type
_entity_poly.pdbx_seq_one_letter_code
_entity_poly.pdbx_strand_id
1 'polypeptide(L)'
;MLILGKKRPLAQVCQALAASLLIVTSAFAPAVAQAQAGLPTLGDGSDLTSSEERRLGDRIIRELYRDPDYIDDPVIAEYVQGIWQPLIAAARSRGELSAELDERFAWEVLLGRDRTVNAFALPGGYLGLHLGLIGVVGTRDELASVLAHELSHVTQRHISRLLTQQSRQTPLLLGAMVLGALAASKNPGATQALVVGGQAVAMQNQLNFSRDMEREADRVGMGLMEPAGFAPEGFVGMFEKLQQANRINDNGSWPYLRSHPLTTQRMADMQSRLPSGGLTAGRASVLVAEHAMVSARARVLSNPGVDVLRQWIAEPQGTGFAALPLARKAGVLYAAALGSSQLRDGAAARRWAGQLQQLVKGDVAAARVAQLLVAELELAAGNAPAALAAMPAGDTRRPEILLRTQIVLRTGQPGLQEVTSPLQTWLATHPRDAGAWQALAGVWNAQNQPLRAVRAEAEAQVSRYDYAAAVDRFKAGQDLARRSTLADDHFEASIIDTRLRAMQLLLREQAAER
;
A
#
# COMPACT_ATOMS: atom_id res chain seq x y z
N MET A 1 47.96 46.81 62.52
CA MET A 1 47.77 45.64 63.39
C MET A 1 47.44 44.43 62.50
N LEU A 2 48.38 43.47 62.44
CA LEU A 2 48.43 42.09 61.91
C LEU A 2 47.47 41.51 60.82
N ILE A 3 48.09 41.17 59.67
CA ILE A 3 48.33 39.82 59.05
C ILE A 3 47.49 38.61 59.52
N LEU A 4 46.89 37.82 58.57
CA LEU A 4 47.24 36.40 58.28
C LEU A 4 46.43 35.81 57.11
N GLY A 5 47.14 35.19 56.15
CA GLY A 5 46.56 34.40 55.06
C GLY A 5 46.19 32.97 55.46
N LYS A 6 45.29 32.34 54.69
CA LYS A 6 45.04 30.89 54.73
C LYS A 6 45.09 30.28 53.34
N LYS A 7 45.99 29.30 53.24
CA LYS A 7 46.26 28.37 52.14
C LYS A 7 45.03 27.50 51.87
N ARG A 8 44.66 27.30 50.59
CA ARG A 8 43.79 26.18 50.18
C ARG A 8 44.63 24.89 50.09
N PRO A 9 44.13 23.73 50.55
CA PRO A 9 44.97 22.55 50.75
C PRO A 9 45.27 21.81 49.45
N LEU A 10 46.57 21.61 49.19
CA LEU A 10 47.15 20.81 48.10
C LEU A 10 46.62 19.35 48.05
N ALA A 11 45.95 18.87 49.10
CA ALA A 11 45.48 17.49 49.24
C ALA A 11 44.31 17.12 48.29
N GLN A 12 43.49 18.09 47.87
CA GLN A 12 42.36 17.82 46.96
C GLN A 12 42.78 17.67 45.49
N VAL A 13 43.91 18.27 45.10
CA VAL A 13 44.46 18.16 43.74
C VAL A 13 45.16 16.81 43.53
N CYS A 14 45.81 16.26 44.56
CA CYS A 14 46.48 14.96 44.49
C CYS A 14 45.50 13.77 44.43
N GLN A 15 44.30 13.87 45.02
CA GLN A 15 43.28 12.82 44.93
C GLN A 15 42.63 12.73 43.53
N ALA A 16 42.46 13.85 42.83
CA ALA A 16 41.93 13.87 41.47
C ALA A 16 42.92 13.29 40.43
N LEU A 17 44.22 13.46 40.64
CA LEU A 17 45.26 12.90 39.77
C LEU A 17 45.46 11.39 39.97
N ALA A 18 45.28 10.87 41.19
CA ALA A 18 45.38 9.43 41.46
C ALA A 18 44.20 8.62 40.88
N ALA A 19 42.98 9.18 40.88
CA ALA A 19 41.81 8.53 40.27
C ALA A 19 41.89 8.51 38.73
N SER A 20 42.53 9.52 38.12
CA SER A 20 42.72 9.60 36.67
C SER A 20 43.76 8.59 36.15
N LEU A 21 44.77 8.23 36.97
CA LEU A 21 45.82 7.29 36.57
C LEU A 21 45.40 5.80 36.70
N LEU A 22 44.39 5.49 37.52
CA LEU A 22 43.82 4.14 37.66
C LEU A 22 42.78 3.79 36.57
N ILE A 23 42.17 4.79 35.94
CA ILE A 23 41.23 4.58 34.81
C ILE A 23 41.99 4.38 33.49
N VAL A 24 43.21 4.93 33.36
CA VAL A 24 44.02 4.78 32.13
C VAL A 24 44.76 3.43 32.07
N THR A 25 45.03 2.78 33.21
CA THR A 25 45.76 1.49 33.24
C THR A 25 44.87 0.24 33.12
N SER A 26 43.55 0.39 33.16
CA SER A 26 42.59 -0.71 32.90
C SER A 26 42.13 -0.78 31.43
N ALA A 27 42.60 0.11 30.56
CA ALA A 27 42.25 0.18 29.14
C ALA A 27 43.21 -0.56 28.19
N PHE A 28 44.24 -1.25 28.70
CA PHE A 28 45.25 -1.95 27.88
C PHE A 28 45.50 -3.41 28.31
N ALA A 29 44.43 -4.15 28.66
CA ALA A 29 44.50 -5.60 28.60
C ALA A 29 44.29 -6.05 27.14
N PRO A 30 45.23 -6.75 26.50
CA PRO A 30 44.98 -7.30 25.18
C PRO A 30 43.92 -8.39 25.32
N ALA A 31 42.72 -8.14 24.79
CA ALA A 31 41.75 -9.20 24.59
C ALA A 31 42.37 -10.20 23.62
N VAL A 32 42.67 -11.41 24.11
CA VAL A 32 43.06 -12.54 23.27
C VAL A 32 41.87 -12.84 22.37
N ALA A 33 41.90 -12.34 21.14
CA ALA A 33 40.93 -12.66 20.12
C ALA A 33 41.07 -14.14 19.78
N GLN A 34 40.25 -15.00 20.39
CA GLN A 34 40.02 -16.34 19.89
C GLN A 34 39.25 -16.23 18.58
N ALA A 35 39.98 -16.09 17.48
CA ALA A 35 39.45 -16.26 16.14
C ALA A 35 39.14 -17.75 15.92
N GLN A 36 37.99 -18.20 16.40
CA GLN A 36 37.35 -19.38 15.84
C GLN A 36 36.82 -18.99 14.47
N ALA A 37 37.59 -19.33 13.43
CA ALA A 37 37.13 -19.37 12.05
C ALA A 37 36.08 -20.48 11.91
N GLY A 38 34.88 -20.23 12.43
CA GLY A 38 33.67 -20.97 12.10
C GLY A 38 33.12 -20.42 10.80
N LEU A 39 33.10 -21.23 9.75
CA LEU A 39 32.34 -20.93 8.54
C LEU A 39 30.86 -20.70 8.95
N PRO A 40 30.20 -19.61 8.51
CA PRO A 40 28.81 -19.38 8.87
C PRO A 40 27.93 -20.50 8.29
N THR A 41 27.28 -21.26 9.16
CA THR A 41 26.18 -22.16 8.79
C THR A 41 24.93 -21.33 8.52
N LEU A 42 24.21 -21.62 7.43
CA LEU A 42 22.88 -21.07 7.16
C LEU A 42 21.99 -21.31 8.39
N GLY A 43 21.54 -20.24 9.05
CA GLY A 43 20.67 -20.31 10.22
C GLY A 43 21.32 -20.03 11.58
N ASP A 44 22.37 -19.20 11.67
CA ASP A 44 22.61 -18.52 12.94
C ASP A 44 21.37 -17.65 13.27
N GLY A 45 20.87 -17.70 14.50
CA GLY A 45 19.59 -17.09 14.93
C GLY A 45 19.59 -15.55 14.97
N SER A 46 20.26 -14.88 14.03
CA SER A 46 20.23 -13.42 13.89
C SER A 46 19.37 -12.93 12.73
N ASP A 47 18.93 -13.81 11.83
CA ASP A 47 17.96 -13.49 10.78
C ASP A 47 16.51 -13.58 11.29
N LEU A 48 15.67 -12.61 10.93
CA LEU A 48 14.24 -12.66 11.22
C LEU A 48 13.62 -13.89 10.56
N THR A 49 12.83 -14.65 11.32
CA THR A 49 12.00 -15.72 10.75
C THR A 49 10.88 -15.13 9.87
N SER A 50 10.34 -15.90 8.93
CA SER A 50 9.21 -15.47 8.09
C SER A 50 7.98 -15.04 8.92
N SER A 51 7.77 -15.69 10.06
CA SER A 51 6.66 -15.38 10.96
C SER A 51 6.89 -14.09 11.75
N GLU A 52 8.12 -13.82 12.19
CA GLU A 52 8.47 -12.54 12.82
C GLU A 52 8.39 -11.38 11.81
N GLU A 53 8.84 -11.62 10.58
CA GLU A 53 8.75 -10.65 9.49
C GLU A 53 7.28 -10.34 9.14
N ARG A 54 6.42 -11.37 9.09
CA ARG A 54 4.96 -11.21 8.93
C ARG A 54 4.35 -10.37 10.05
N ARG A 55 4.67 -10.68 11.32
CA ARG A 55 4.16 -9.92 12.48
C ARG A 55 4.60 -8.46 12.46
N LEU A 56 5.86 -8.19 12.05
CA LEU A 56 6.34 -6.83 11.87
C LEU A 56 5.53 -6.09 10.79
N GLY A 57 5.27 -6.74 9.66
CA GLY A 57 4.38 -6.23 8.61
C GLY A 57 2.99 -5.90 9.13
N ASP A 58 2.35 -6.83 9.86
CA ASP A 58 1.00 -6.67 10.42
C ASP A 58 0.90 -5.50 11.41
N ARG A 59 2.00 -5.11 12.06
CA ARG A 59 2.04 -3.91 12.91
C ARG A 59 2.09 -2.64 12.07
N ILE A 60 2.94 -2.60 11.05
CA ILE A 60 3.07 -1.44 10.16
C ILE A 60 1.77 -1.21 9.40
N ILE A 61 1.17 -2.28 8.86
CA ILE A 61 0.01 -2.18 7.98
C ILE A 61 -1.23 -1.66 8.70
N ARG A 62 -1.39 -2.01 9.97
CA ARG A 62 -2.48 -1.51 10.82
C ARG A 62 -2.47 0.01 10.94
N GLU A 63 -1.28 0.59 11.05
CA GLU A 63 -1.15 2.05 11.13
C GLU A 63 -1.36 2.69 9.77
N LEU A 64 -0.90 2.06 8.68
CA LEU A 64 -1.19 2.53 7.32
C LEU A 64 -2.69 2.51 6.99
N TYR A 65 -3.45 1.51 7.46
CA TYR A 65 -4.91 1.51 7.32
C TYR A 65 -5.62 2.65 8.07
N ARG A 66 -4.96 3.28 9.04
CA ARG A 66 -5.46 4.45 9.78
C ARG A 66 -4.97 5.78 9.20
N ASP A 67 -4.02 5.73 8.26
CA ASP A 67 -3.49 6.92 7.61
C ASP A 67 -4.60 7.61 6.79
N PRO A 68 -4.82 8.93 6.94
CA PRO A 68 -5.76 9.67 6.12
C PRO A 68 -5.54 9.54 4.60
N ASP A 69 -4.31 9.26 4.17
CA ASP A 69 -3.97 9.07 2.77
C ASP A 69 -4.27 7.66 2.27
N TYR A 70 -4.59 6.68 3.13
CA TYR A 70 -5.09 5.38 2.67
C TYR A 70 -6.37 5.53 1.85
N ILE A 71 -6.41 4.91 0.68
CA ILE A 71 -7.57 4.90 -0.22
C ILE A 71 -7.92 3.48 -0.66
N ASP A 72 -9.20 3.14 -0.50
CA ASP A 72 -9.80 1.94 -1.08
C ASP A 72 -10.62 2.34 -2.31
N ASP A 73 -9.93 2.59 -3.43
CA ASP A 73 -10.59 2.86 -4.72
C ASP A 73 -10.77 1.55 -5.49
N PRO A 74 -12.01 1.07 -5.73
CA PRO A 74 -12.23 -0.24 -6.33
C PRO A 74 -11.68 -0.39 -7.74
N VAL A 75 -11.72 0.68 -8.54
CA VAL A 75 -11.28 0.66 -9.95
C VAL A 75 -9.75 0.56 -10.02
N ILE A 76 -9.03 1.38 -9.24
CA ILE A 76 -7.57 1.32 -9.18
C ILE A 76 -7.12 0.01 -8.54
N ALA A 77 -7.77 -0.43 -7.46
CA ALA A 77 -7.42 -1.67 -6.77
C ALA A 77 -7.56 -2.89 -7.69
N GLU A 78 -8.66 -2.99 -8.45
CA GLU A 78 -8.85 -4.06 -9.43
C GLU A 78 -7.77 -4.01 -10.53
N TYR A 79 -7.48 -2.83 -11.06
CA TYR A 79 -6.47 -2.65 -12.10
C TYR A 79 -5.08 -3.10 -11.65
N VAL A 80 -4.68 -2.67 -10.44
CA VAL A 80 -3.41 -3.05 -9.81
C VAL A 80 -3.37 -4.54 -9.51
N GLN A 81 -4.46 -5.13 -9.00
CA GLN A 81 -4.54 -6.58 -8.76
C GLN A 81 -4.43 -7.39 -10.06
N GLY A 82 -4.99 -6.89 -11.16
CA GLY A 82 -4.84 -7.47 -12.49
C GLY A 82 -3.39 -7.48 -13.01
N ILE A 83 -2.48 -6.73 -12.38
CA ILE A 83 -1.03 -6.76 -12.65
C ILE A 83 -0.31 -7.60 -11.61
N TRP A 84 -0.67 -7.42 -10.34
CA TRP A 84 -0.05 -8.07 -9.20
C TRP A 84 -0.20 -9.59 -9.20
N GLN A 85 -1.40 -10.10 -9.46
CA GLN A 85 -1.66 -11.55 -9.40
C GLN A 85 -0.86 -12.35 -10.45
N PRO A 86 -0.77 -11.92 -11.74
CA PRO A 86 0.12 -12.57 -12.69
C PRO A 86 1.60 -12.54 -12.28
N LEU A 87 2.08 -11.46 -11.66
CA LEU A 87 3.46 -11.37 -11.16
C LEU A 87 3.73 -12.35 -10.02
N ILE A 88 2.80 -12.47 -9.06
CA ILE A 88 2.88 -13.48 -7.99
C ILE A 88 2.87 -14.90 -8.56
N ALA A 89 2.00 -15.17 -9.54
CA ALA A 89 1.95 -16.48 -10.21
C ALA A 89 3.27 -16.78 -10.95
N ALA A 90 3.86 -15.79 -11.62
CA ALA A 90 5.16 -15.91 -12.26
C ALA A 90 6.28 -16.19 -11.24
N ALA A 91 6.34 -15.44 -10.13
CA ALA A 91 7.30 -15.67 -9.05
C ALA A 91 7.21 -17.08 -8.47
N ARG A 92 5.98 -17.58 -8.25
CA ARG A 92 5.73 -18.97 -7.83
C ARG A 92 6.22 -19.98 -8.85
N SER A 93 5.89 -19.79 -10.13
CA SER A 93 6.29 -20.71 -11.20
C SER A 93 7.80 -20.80 -11.41
N ARG A 94 8.52 -19.70 -11.13
CA ARG A 94 9.97 -19.59 -11.25
C ARG A 94 10.72 -20.03 -10.00
N GLY A 95 10.02 -20.31 -8.90
CA GLY A 95 10.63 -20.68 -7.62
C GLY A 95 11.21 -19.51 -6.83
N GLU A 96 10.95 -18.26 -7.23
CA GLU A 96 11.34 -17.06 -6.46
C GLU A 96 10.49 -16.95 -5.18
N LEU A 97 9.28 -17.52 -5.20
CA LEU A 97 8.38 -17.58 -4.06
C LEU A 97 8.40 -18.99 -3.43
N SER A 98 9.10 -19.14 -2.30
CA SER A 98 9.13 -20.41 -1.56
C SER A 98 7.76 -20.73 -0.95
N ALA A 99 7.47 -22.02 -0.73
CA ALA A 99 6.21 -22.45 -0.12
C ALA A 99 5.97 -21.84 1.27
N GLU A 100 7.03 -21.65 2.05
CA GLU A 100 6.95 -20.99 3.37
C GLU A 100 6.52 -19.53 3.24
N LEU A 101 7.14 -18.77 2.33
CA LEU A 101 6.79 -17.36 2.11
C LEU A 101 5.38 -17.23 1.51
N ASP A 102 5.01 -18.09 0.56
CA ASP A 102 3.68 -18.11 -0.05
C ASP A 102 2.58 -18.28 1.02
N GLU A 103 2.77 -19.19 1.98
CA GLU A 103 1.82 -19.44 3.07
C GLU A 103 1.82 -18.32 4.13
N ARG A 104 2.99 -17.79 4.50
CA ARG A 104 3.13 -16.90 5.67
C ARG A 104 2.90 -15.44 5.35
N PHE A 105 3.26 -14.96 4.17
CA PHE A 105 3.18 -13.54 3.82
C PHE A 105 1.78 -13.15 3.31
N ALA A 106 1.48 -11.85 3.33
CA ALA A 106 0.15 -11.35 3.02
C ALA A 106 -0.10 -11.22 1.50
N TRP A 107 0.92 -10.81 0.75
CA TRP A 107 0.89 -10.51 -0.69
C TRP A 107 -0.16 -9.46 -1.07
N GLU A 108 -0.24 -8.39 -0.28
CA GLU A 108 -1.24 -7.33 -0.40
C GLU A 108 -0.62 -6.01 -0.85
N VAL A 109 -1.27 -5.32 -1.79
CA VAL A 109 -0.89 -3.97 -2.24
C VAL A 109 -1.87 -2.96 -1.66
N LEU A 110 -1.34 -1.94 -0.99
CA LEU A 110 -2.09 -0.83 -0.43
C LEU A 110 -1.90 0.42 -1.27
N LEU A 111 -2.99 1.16 -1.46
CA LEU A 111 -3.00 2.39 -2.24
C LEU A 111 -3.00 3.60 -1.30
N GLY A 112 -2.11 4.56 -1.58
CA GLY A 112 -2.05 5.85 -0.90
C GLY A 112 -2.35 7.01 -1.85
N ARG A 113 -3.17 7.97 -1.40
CA ARG A 113 -3.55 9.19 -2.15
C ARG A 113 -2.39 10.12 -2.47
N ASP A 114 -1.21 9.88 -1.91
CA ASP A 114 -0.05 10.72 -2.12
C ASP A 114 0.24 10.88 -3.63
N ARG A 115 0.46 12.14 -4.04
CA ARG A 115 0.80 12.56 -5.40
C ARG A 115 2.27 12.35 -5.74
N THR A 116 3.11 12.01 -4.77
CA THR A 116 4.51 11.68 -5.02
C THR A 116 4.64 10.37 -5.79
N VAL A 117 5.68 10.28 -6.62
CA VAL A 117 6.00 9.05 -7.35
C VAL A 117 6.76 8.13 -6.40
N ASN A 118 6.04 7.15 -5.84
CA ASN A 118 6.61 6.18 -4.92
C ASN A 118 5.87 4.83 -4.95
N ALA A 119 6.63 3.78 -4.69
CA ALA A 119 6.17 2.45 -4.33
C ALA A 119 7.20 1.86 -3.35
N PHE A 120 6.78 0.93 -2.50
CA PHE A 120 7.69 0.33 -1.52
C PHE A 120 7.22 -1.02 -1.03
N ALA A 121 8.17 -1.94 -0.85
CA ALA A 121 7.98 -3.17 -0.10
C ALA A 121 8.03 -2.95 1.42
N LEU A 122 7.20 -3.70 2.14
CA LEU A 122 7.21 -3.80 3.60
C LEU A 122 7.43 -5.27 4.04
N PRO A 123 7.94 -5.49 5.26
CA PRO A 123 8.01 -6.84 5.84
C PRO A 123 6.68 -7.59 5.74
N GLY A 124 6.73 -8.91 5.55
CA GLY A 124 5.54 -9.75 5.57
C GLY A 124 4.73 -9.75 4.28
N GLY A 125 5.28 -9.21 3.18
CA GLY A 125 4.65 -9.22 1.86
C GLY A 125 3.53 -8.20 1.69
N TYR A 126 3.68 -7.04 2.33
CA TYR A 126 2.86 -5.87 2.04
C TYR A 126 3.61 -4.94 1.10
N LEU A 127 2.88 -4.25 0.21
CA LEU A 127 3.43 -3.26 -0.69
C LEU A 127 2.61 -1.98 -0.60
N GLY A 128 3.27 -0.84 -0.53
CA GLY A 128 2.65 0.47 -0.69
C GLY A 128 2.80 0.98 -2.12
N LEU A 129 1.75 1.56 -2.67
CA LEU A 129 1.72 2.15 -4.00
C LEU A 129 1.03 3.51 -3.96
N HIS A 130 1.76 4.56 -4.32
CA HIS A 130 1.20 5.92 -4.36
C HIS A 130 0.44 6.16 -5.67
N LEU A 131 -0.68 6.88 -5.59
CA LEU A 131 -1.43 7.29 -6.77
C LEU A 131 -0.59 8.17 -7.72
N GLY A 132 0.37 8.93 -7.20
CA GLY A 132 1.34 9.67 -8.00
C GLY A 132 2.13 8.79 -8.97
N LEU A 133 2.54 7.58 -8.54
CA LEU A 133 3.26 6.63 -9.40
C LEU A 133 2.35 6.11 -10.53
N ILE A 134 1.14 5.67 -10.19
CA ILE A 134 0.13 5.21 -11.17
C ILE A 134 -0.20 6.32 -12.18
N GLY A 135 -0.19 7.58 -11.73
CA GLY A 135 -0.47 8.75 -12.55
C GLY A 135 0.60 9.13 -13.57
N VAL A 136 1.85 8.65 -13.42
CA VAL A 136 3.01 9.04 -14.24
C VAL A 136 3.51 7.93 -15.17
N VAL A 137 3.30 6.67 -14.80
CA VAL A 137 3.52 5.53 -15.69
C VAL A 137 2.62 5.67 -16.94
N GLY A 138 3.22 5.41 -18.09
CA GLY A 138 2.61 5.54 -19.41
C GLY A 138 2.12 4.22 -19.99
N THR A 139 2.49 3.07 -19.43
CA THR A 139 1.96 1.77 -19.84
C THR A 139 1.72 0.85 -18.64
N ARG A 140 0.89 -0.17 -18.88
CA ARG A 140 0.67 -1.25 -17.92
C ARG A 140 1.97 -1.98 -17.58
N ASP A 141 2.86 -2.12 -18.56
CA ASP A 141 4.15 -2.79 -18.41
C ASP A 141 5.13 -1.99 -17.55
N GLU A 142 5.13 -0.65 -17.64
CA GLU A 142 5.92 0.19 -16.74
C GLU A 142 5.44 0.04 -15.28
N LEU A 143 4.11 0.05 -15.04
CA LEU A 143 3.58 -0.21 -13.69
C LEU A 143 3.93 -1.62 -13.20
N ALA A 144 3.82 -2.61 -14.08
CA ALA A 144 4.21 -3.98 -13.78
C ALA A 144 5.69 -4.11 -13.43
N SER A 145 6.58 -3.34 -14.09
CA SER A 145 8.02 -3.34 -13.78
C SER A 145 8.30 -2.86 -12.35
N VAL A 146 7.61 -1.81 -11.89
CA VAL A 146 7.72 -1.31 -10.51
C VAL A 146 7.22 -2.37 -9.53
N LEU A 147 6.04 -2.94 -9.77
CA LEU A 147 5.48 -3.99 -8.90
C LEU A 147 6.37 -5.25 -8.87
N ALA A 148 6.97 -5.64 -10.01
CA ALA A 148 7.88 -6.77 -10.08
C ALA A 148 9.19 -6.51 -9.32
N HIS A 149 9.70 -5.27 -9.38
CA HIS A 149 10.85 -4.84 -8.61
C HIS A 149 10.56 -4.89 -7.10
N GLU A 150 9.45 -4.31 -6.64
CA GLU A 150 9.05 -4.36 -5.23
C GLU A 150 8.78 -5.80 -4.76
N LEU A 151 8.12 -6.63 -5.59
CA LEU A 151 7.94 -8.06 -5.30
C LEU A 151 9.28 -8.74 -5.07
N SER A 152 10.29 -8.41 -5.87
CA SER A 152 11.63 -8.96 -5.74
C SER A 152 12.31 -8.54 -4.43
N HIS A 153 12.08 -7.32 -3.93
CA HIS A 153 12.55 -6.97 -2.59
C HIS A 153 11.99 -7.86 -1.49
N VAL A 154 10.72 -8.26 -1.62
CA VAL A 154 10.04 -9.14 -0.67
C VAL A 154 10.53 -10.59 -0.83
N THR A 155 10.52 -11.14 -2.04
CA THR A 155 10.91 -12.55 -2.28
C THR A 155 12.37 -12.80 -1.92
N GLN A 156 13.25 -11.85 -2.21
CA GLN A 156 14.67 -11.91 -1.87
C GLN A 156 14.96 -11.48 -0.42
N ARG A 157 13.91 -11.22 0.38
CA ARG A 157 13.98 -10.84 1.79
C ARG A 157 14.97 -9.71 2.07
N HIS A 158 15.04 -8.72 1.17
CA HIS A 158 16.01 -7.61 1.28
C HIS A 158 15.85 -6.83 2.59
N ILE A 159 14.61 -6.61 3.03
CA ILE A 159 14.33 -5.89 4.28
C ILE A 159 14.83 -6.69 5.49
N SER A 160 14.55 -8.00 5.54
CA SER A 160 15.06 -8.88 6.60
C SER A 160 16.59 -8.86 6.64
N ARG A 161 17.26 -9.02 5.49
CA ARG A 161 18.73 -9.00 5.39
C ARG A 161 19.31 -7.67 5.89
N LEU A 162 18.66 -6.55 5.56
CA LEU A 162 19.09 -5.22 6.01
C LEU A 162 18.94 -5.06 7.54
N LEU A 163 17.81 -5.49 8.10
CA LEU A 163 17.57 -5.43 9.55
C LEU A 163 18.57 -6.30 10.32
N THR A 164 18.89 -7.50 9.82
CA THR A 164 19.92 -8.36 10.40
C THR A 164 21.31 -7.71 10.33
N GLN A 165 21.66 -7.12 9.18
CA GLN A 165 22.96 -6.46 9.03
C GLN A 165 23.10 -5.27 9.99
N GLN A 166 22.04 -4.47 10.15
CA GLN A 166 22.03 -3.33 11.05
C GLN A 166 22.09 -3.74 12.53
N SER A 167 21.38 -4.81 12.92
CA SER A 167 21.42 -5.34 14.30
C SER A 167 22.82 -5.85 14.67
N ARG A 168 23.54 -6.44 13.72
CA ARG A 168 24.94 -6.87 13.87
C ARG A 168 25.92 -5.70 13.97
N GLN A 169 25.70 -4.62 13.22
CA GLN A 169 26.62 -3.48 13.16
C GLN A 169 26.41 -2.43 14.26
N THR A 170 25.19 -2.29 14.79
CA THR A 170 24.91 -1.30 15.84
C THR A 170 23.80 -1.77 16.79
N PRO A 171 24.06 -2.78 17.64
CA PRO A 171 23.06 -3.35 18.54
C PRO A 171 22.40 -2.32 19.47
N LEU A 172 23.12 -1.24 19.81
CA LEU A 172 22.59 -0.13 20.62
C LEU A 172 21.53 0.72 19.90
N LEU A 173 21.58 0.84 18.57
CA LEU A 173 20.69 1.72 17.80
C LEU A 173 19.33 1.08 17.51
N LEU A 174 19.32 -0.24 17.25
CA LEU A 174 18.07 -1.02 17.22
C LEU A 174 17.47 -1.12 18.64
N GLY A 175 18.31 -1.32 19.65
CA GLY A 175 17.91 -1.21 21.05
C GLY A 175 17.26 0.13 21.38
N ALA A 176 17.80 1.25 20.88
CA ALA A 176 17.25 2.59 21.08
C ALA A 176 16.00 2.90 20.23
N MET A 177 15.83 2.30 19.04
CA MET A 177 14.60 2.40 18.26
C MET A 177 13.46 1.60 18.90
N VAL A 178 13.75 0.37 19.34
CA VAL A 178 12.81 -0.47 20.10
C VAL A 178 12.52 0.17 21.46
N LEU A 179 13.53 0.63 22.21
CA LEU A 179 13.34 1.34 23.49
C LEU A 179 12.70 2.71 23.32
N GLY A 180 12.90 3.39 22.19
CA GLY A 180 12.22 4.64 21.85
C GLY A 180 10.73 4.44 21.58
N ALA A 181 10.37 3.34 20.89
CA ALA A 181 8.99 2.89 20.75
C ALA A 181 8.37 2.50 22.11
N LEU A 182 9.16 1.90 23.01
CA LEU A 182 8.74 1.56 24.38
C LEU A 182 8.63 2.78 25.31
N ALA A 183 9.51 3.78 25.21
CA ALA A 183 9.50 4.95 26.09
C ALA A 183 8.33 5.91 25.81
N ALA A 184 7.84 5.97 24.56
CA ALA A 184 6.62 6.70 24.20
C ALA A 184 5.33 6.09 24.80
N SER A 185 5.36 4.83 25.24
CA SER A 185 4.21 4.17 25.89
C SER A 185 3.88 4.69 27.29
N LYS A 186 4.76 5.50 27.89
CA LYS A 186 4.60 6.00 29.28
C LYS A 186 3.97 7.40 29.39
N ASN A 187 3.53 8.02 28.29
CA ASN A 187 2.89 9.34 28.35
C ASN A 187 1.68 9.43 27.39
N PRO A 188 0.44 9.22 27.88
CA PRO A 188 -0.75 9.13 27.06
C PRO A 188 -1.38 10.51 26.86
N GLY A 189 -0.97 11.25 25.84
CA GLY A 189 -1.62 12.51 25.52
C GLY A 189 -1.06 13.15 24.25
N ALA A 190 -1.82 13.07 23.16
CA ALA A 190 -1.62 13.77 21.88
C ALA A 190 -0.35 13.44 21.04
N THR A 191 0.65 12.74 21.58
CA THR A 191 1.91 12.43 20.86
C THR A 191 1.90 11.09 20.10
N GLN A 192 0.95 10.20 20.36
CA GLN A 192 1.02 8.80 19.91
C GLN A 192 0.77 8.61 18.39
N ALA A 193 -0.15 9.38 17.80
CA ALA A 193 -0.46 9.25 16.36
C ALA A 193 0.66 9.84 15.47
N LEU A 194 1.26 10.96 15.89
CA LEU A 194 2.36 11.61 15.16
C LEU A 194 3.69 10.86 15.29
N VAL A 195 3.94 10.18 16.42
CA VAL A 195 5.20 9.47 16.66
C VAL A 195 5.24 8.10 15.97
N VAL A 196 4.11 7.40 15.83
CA VAL A 196 4.10 6.02 15.27
C VAL A 196 3.82 6.00 13.76
N GLY A 197 2.92 6.83 13.23
CA GLY A 197 2.77 6.97 11.77
C GLY A 197 4.02 7.52 11.10
N GLY A 198 4.71 8.45 11.79
CA GLY A 198 6.02 8.96 11.38
C GLY A 198 7.13 7.91 11.38
N GLN A 199 7.00 6.81 12.13
CA GLN A 199 8.02 5.75 12.17
C GLN A 199 8.02 4.85 10.93
N ALA A 200 6.87 4.51 10.35
CA ALA A 200 6.82 3.74 9.10
C ALA A 200 7.42 4.54 7.93
N VAL A 201 7.06 5.83 7.84
CA VAL A 201 7.61 6.77 6.85
C VAL A 201 9.10 7.04 7.12
N ALA A 202 9.53 7.15 8.38
CA ALA A 202 10.94 7.30 8.73
C ALA A 202 11.75 6.03 8.41
N MET A 203 11.20 4.84 8.68
CA MET A 203 11.80 3.57 8.30
C MET A 203 11.96 3.49 6.79
N GLN A 204 10.91 3.77 6.01
CA GLN A 204 11.00 3.76 4.55
C GLN A 204 12.06 4.75 4.01
N ASN A 205 12.11 5.96 4.57
CA ASN A 205 13.14 6.94 4.19
C ASN A 205 14.56 6.55 4.65
N GLN A 206 14.70 5.56 5.54
CA GLN A 206 15.97 4.99 6.01
C GLN A 206 16.34 3.67 5.30
N LEU A 207 15.38 2.99 4.65
CA LEU A 207 15.62 1.81 3.81
C LEU A 207 16.30 2.23 2.50
N ASN A 208 17.59 2.53 2.58
CA ASN A 208 18.44 2.71 1.41
C ASN A 208 19.03 1.34 1.04
N PHE A 209 18.41 0.66 0.08
CA PHE A 209 18.88 -0.64 -0.36
C PHE A 209 20.29 -0.53 -0.96
N SER A 210 21.10 -1.56 -0.72
CA SER A 210 22.44 -1.59 -1.31
C SER A 210 22.33 -1.68 -2.83
N ARG A 211 23.34 -1.17 -3.54
CA ARG A 211 23.39 -1.28 -5.01
C ARG A 211 23.28 -2.73 -5.50
N ASP A 212 23.69 -3.69 -4.69
CA ASP A 212 23.66 -5.12 -5.03
C ASP A 212 22.24 -5.67 -4.90
N MET A 213 21.51 -5.28 -3.85
CA MET A 213 20.09 -5.60 -3.68
C MET A 213 19.25 -5.00 -4.81
N GLU A 214 19.52 -3.75 -5.20
CA GLU A 214 18.83 -3.11 -6.32
C GLU A 214 19.04 -3.87 -7.64
N ARG A 215 20.27 -4.31 -7.93
CA ARG A 215 20.56 -5.12 -9.13
C ARG A 215 19.93 -6.51 -9.06
N GLU A 216 19.87 -7.10 -7.87
CA GLU A 216 19.17 -8.36 -7.65
C GLU A 216 17.67 -8.20 -7.93
N ALA A 217 17.03 -7.17 -7.35
CA ALA A 217 15.61 -6.87 -7.55
C ALA A 217 15.26 -6.55 -9.00
N ASP A 218 16.10 -5.77 -9.70
CA ASP A 218 15.94 -5.49 -11.13
C ASP A 218 15.93 -6.77 -11.98
N ARG A 219 16.88 -7.68 -11.72
CA ARG A 219 17.07 -8.91 -12.50
C ARG A 219 15.96 -9.92 -12.24
N VAL A 220 15.64 -10.15 -10.98
CA VAL A 220 14.55 -11.06 -10.59
C VAL A 220 13.25 -10.50 -11.14
N GLY A 221 12.96 -9.21 -10.90
CA GLY A 221 11.74 -8.54 -11.35
C GLY A 221 11.57 -8.56 -12.86
N MET A 222 12.62 -8.24 -13.64
CA MET A 222 12.58 -8.34 -15.09
C MET A 222 12.30 -9.78 -15.57
N GLY A 223 12.86 -10.78 -14.87
CA GLY A 223 12.59 -12.20 -15.14
C GLY A 223 11.15 -12.65 -14.86
N LEU A 224 10.37 -11.88 -14.10
CA LEU A 224 8.95 -12.14 -13.85
C LEU A 224 8.02 -11.60 -14.94
N MET A 225 8.46 -10.58 -15.69
CA MET A 225 7.60 -9.82 -16.61
C MET A 225 6.97 -10.70 -17.69
N GLU A 226 7.81 -11.40 -18.47
CA GLU A 226 7.33 -12.21 -19.61
C GLU A 226 6.42 -13.38 -19.16
N PRO A 227 6.76 -14.19 -18.13
CA PRO A 227 5.85 -15.21 -17.62
C PRO A 227 4.54 -14.66 -17.03
N ALA A 228 4.55 -13.42 -16.54
CA ALA A 228 3.36 -12.72 -16.07
C ALA A 228 2.54 -12.07 -17.20
N GLY A 229 3.03 -12.13 -18.45
CA GLY A 229 2.38 -11.55 -19.62
C GLY A 229 2.63 -10.06 -19.84
N PHE A 230 3.69 -9.51 -19.25
CA PHE A 230 4.12 -8.11 -19.39
C PHE A 230 5.41 -7.99 -20.19
N ALA A 231 5.54 -6.87 -20.91
CA ALA A 231 6.71 -6.57 -21.73
C ALA A 231 7.91 -6.15 -20.84
N PRO A 232 9.07 -6.83 -20.91
CA PRO A 232 10.27 -6.44 -20.14
C PRO A 232 10.76 -5.02 -20.41
N GLU A 233 10.41 -4.44 -21.57
CA GLU A 233 10.66 -3.05 -21.94
C GLU A 233 10.06 -2.04 -20.94
N GLY A 234 9.06 -2.44 -20.14
CA GLY A 234 8.53 -1.63 -19.04
C GLY A 234 9.60 -1.17 -18.05
N PHE A 235 10.61 -2.00 -17.75
CA PHE A 235 11.75 -1.62 -16.89
C PHE A 235 12.56 -0.47 -17.50
N VAL A 236 12.82 -0.53 -18.82
CA VAL A 236 13.57 0.51 -19.52
C VAL A 236 12.78 1.81 -19.56
N GLY A 237 11.48 1.74 -19.89
CA GLY A 237 10.60 2.92 -19.89
C GLY A 237 10.52 3.59 -18.51
N MET A 238 10.41 2.80 -17.43
CA MET A 238 10.42 3.35 -16.08
C MET A 238 11.76 3.99 -15.71
N PHE A 239 12.88 3.35 -16.06
CA PHE A 239 14.22 3.88 -15.80
C PHE A 239 14.50 5.17 -16.56
N GLU A 240 14.01 5.32 -17.79
CA GLU A 240 14.10 6.57 -18.55
C GLU A 240 13.36 7.72 -17.86
N LYS A 241 12.16 7.45 -17.31
CA LYS A 241 11.41 8.45 -16.51
C LYS A 241 12.17 8.86 -15.25
N LEU A 242 12.72 7.89 -14.53
CA LEU A 242 13.53 8.12 -13.34
C LEU A 242 14.80 8.91 -13.67
N GLN A 243 15.45 8.60 -14.79
CA GLN A 243 16.61 9.37 -15.27
C GLN A 243 16.22 10.81 -15.63
N GLN A 244 15.08 11.01 -16.31
CA GLN A 244 14.59 12.34 -16.65
C GLN A 244 14.28 13.15 -15.39
N ALA A 245 13.61 12.56 -14.40
CA ALA A 245 13.32 13.20 -13.12
C ALA A 245 14.60 13.61 -12.37
N ASN A 246 15.61 12.72 -12.35
CA ASN A 246 16.89 12.98 -11.70
C ASN A 246 17.67 14.14 -12.37
N ARG A 247 17.55 14.32 -13.69
CA ARG A 247 18.20 15.42 -14.43
C ARG A 247 17.59 16.79 -14.14
N ILE A 248 16.29 16.87 -13.82
CA ILE A 248 15.55 18.13 -13.67
C ILE A 248 15.72 18.74 -12.26
N ASN A 249 16.58 18.16 -11.42
CA ASN A 249 16.64 18.38 -9.96
C ASN A 249 15.28 18.10 -9.33
N ASP A 250 15.13 16.89 -8.76
CA ASP A 250 13.91 16.48 -8.07
C ASP A 250 13.48 17.53 -7.04
N ASN A 251 12.28 18.08 -7.22
CA ASN A 251 11.65 19.03 -6.30
C ASN A 251 11.00 18.33 -5.09
N GLY A 252 11.35 17.06 -4.85
CA GLY A 252 10.80 16.19 -3.82
C GLY A 252 9.58 15.39 -4.27
N SER A 253 9.24 15.42 -5.56
CA SER A 253 8.11 14.67 -6.13
C SER A 253 8.45 13.22 -6.45
N TRP A 254 9.73 12.82 -6.40
CA TRP A 254 10.20 11.46 -6.66
C TRP A 254 10.93 10.82 -5.46
N PRO A 255 10.27 10.63 -4.30
CA PRO A 255 10.85 9.88 -3.18
C PRO A 255 11.43 8.51 -3.57
N TYR A 256 10.85 7.86 -4.59
CA TYR A 256 11.34 6.58 -5.12
C TYR A 256 12.85 6.58 -5.44
N LEU A 257 13.37 7.68 -6.00
CA LEU A 257 14.80 7.80 -6.34
C LEU A 257 15.73 7.81 -5.11
N ARG A 258 15.20 8.16 -3.93
CA ARG A 258 15.97 8.19 -2.69
C ARG A 258 16.11 6.81 -2.06
N SER A 259 15.04 6.02 -2.08
CA SER A 259 15.06 4.63 -1.61
C SER A 259 15.68 3.69 -2.64
N HIS A 260 15.53 3.97 -3.94
CA HIS A 260 15.93 3.10 -5.05
C HIS A 260 16.82 3.89 -6.03
N PRO A 261 18.10 4.15 -5.66
CA PRO A 261 18.96 5.02 -6.44
C PRO A 261 19.25 4.43 -7.84
N LEU A 262 18.84 5.16 -8.87
CA LEU A 262 19.10 4.79 -10.26
C LEU A 262 20.58 5.06 -10.62
N THR A 263 21.23 4.08 -11.24
CA THR A 263 22.61 4.22 -11.75
C THR A 263 22.70 3.88 -13.23
N THR A 264 23.71 4.42 -13.91
CA THR A 264 24.00 4.08 -15.31
C THR A 264 24.25 2.59 -15.52
N GLN A 265 24.84 1.91 -14.53
CA GLN A 265 25.08 0.47 -14.55
C GLN A 265 23.77 -0.33 -14.53
N ARG A 266 22.80 0.05 -13.68
CA ARG A 266 21.48 -0.60 -13.65
C ARG A 266 20.74 -0.44 -14.98
N MET A 267 20.75 0.78 -15.54
CA MET A 267 20.14 1.04 -16.85
C MET A 267 20.78 0.20 -17.96
N ALA A 268 22.11 0.17 -18.02
CA ALA A 268 22.83 -0.62 -19.00
C ALA A 268 22.57 -2.14 -18.84
N ASP A 269 22.51 -2.64 -17.60
CA ASP A 269 22.19 -4.05 -17.31
C ASP A 269 20.80 -4.40 -17.84
N MET A 270 19.78 -3.59 -17.52
CA MET A 270 18.40 -3.81 -18.00
C MET A 270 18.29 -3.74 -19.52
N GLN A 271 18.92 -2.75 -20.15
CA GLN A 271 18.94 -2.64 -21.61
C GLN A 271 19.64 -3.83 -22.27
N SER A 272 20.75 -4.32 -21.70
CA SER A 272 21.50 -5.47 -22.24
C SER A 272 20.75 -6.80 -22.16
N ARG A 273 19.74 -6.88 -21.28
CA ARG A 273 18.91 -8.07 -21.06
C ARG A 273 17.70 -8.13 -21.97
N LEU A 274 17.36 -7.02 -22.63
CA LEU A 274 16.33 -7.05 -23.64
C LEU A 274 16.79 -7.93 -24.82
N PRO A 275 15.92 -8.81 -25.35
CA PRO A 275 16.26 -9.68 -26.47
C PRO A 275 16.79 -8.89 -27.68
N SER A 276 17.96 -9.29 -28.20
CA SER A 276 18.53 -8.77 -29.45
C SER A 276 17.67 -9.21 -30.64
N GLY A 277 16.65 -8.43 -30.99
CA GLY A 277 15.74 -8.76 -32.10
C GLY A 277 14.39 -8.05 -32.11
N GLY A 278 14.02 -7.38 -31.01
CA GLY A 278 12.75 -6.68 -30.91
C GLY A 278 11.59 -7.66 -30.72
N LEU A 279 10.87 -7.52 -29.60
CA LEU A 279 9.67 -8.28 -29.28
C LEU A 279 9.94 -9.80 -29.21
N THR A 280 10.26 -10.32 -28.03
CA THR A 280 9.84 -11.71 -27.74
C THR A 280 8.35 -11.78 -27.99
N ALA A 281 7.93 -12.86 -28.66
CA ALA A 281 6.62 -13.00 -29.27
C ALA A 281 5.46 -12.65 -28.31
N GLY A 282 4.98 -11.39 -28.34
CA GLY A 282 3.64 -11.09 -27.83
C GLY A 282 3.37 -9.79 -27.06
N ARG A 283 4.01 -8.64 -27.31
CA ARG A 283 3.41 -7.27 -27.31
C ARG A 283 4.46 -6.19 -27.11
N ALA A 284 4.40 -5.13 -27.90
CA ALA A 284 5.11 -3.89 -27.58
C ALA A 284 4.47 -3.26 -26.34
N SER A 285 5.29 -2.68 -25.45
CA SER A 285 4.82 -1.83 -24.35
C SER A 285 4.16 -0.58 -24.95
N VAL A 286 2.83 -0.54 -24.92
CA VAL A 286 2.03 0.50 -25.58
C VAL A 286 0.96 1.02 -24.64
N LEU A 287 0.74 2.33 -24.65
CA LEU A 287 -0.33 2.98 -23.90
C LEU A 287 -1.70 2.55 -24.48
N VAL A 288 -2.50 1.88 -23.65
CA VAL A 288 -3.90 1.52 -23.94
C VAL A 288 -4.87 2.45 -23.23
N ALA A 289 -6.09 2.57 -23.76
CA ALA A 289 -7.10 3.50 -23.22
C ALA A 289 -7.47 3.19 -21.76
N GLU A 290 -7.61 1.91 -21.40
CA GLU A 290 -7.85 1.49 -20.01
C GLU A 290 -6.79 2.06 -19.05
N HIS A 291 -5.51 1.83 -19.35
CA HIS A 291 -4.40 2.35 -18.54
C HIS A 291 -4.44 3.87 -18.44
N ALA A 292 -4.62 4.57 -19.57
CA ALA A 292 -4.69 6.04 -19.60
C ALA A 292 -5.78 6.60 -18.68
N MET A 293 -6.93 5.94 -18.62
CA MET A 293 -8.06 6.33 -17.77
C MET A 293 -7.82 6.01 -16.30
N VAL A 294 -7.22 4.86 -15.97
CA VAL A 294 -6.85 4.53 -14.57
C VAL A 294 -5.76 5.48 -14.06
N SER A 295 -4.75 5.80 -14.87
CA SER A 295 -3.76 6.84 -14.54
C SER A 295 -4.40 8.22 -14.39
N ALA A 296 -5.40 8.56 -15.20
CA ALA A 296 -6.18 9.78 -15.02
C ALA A 296 -6.98 9.78 -13.71
N ARG A 297 -7.63 8.67 -13.35
CA ARG A 297 -8.32 8.48 -12.06
C ARG A 297 -7.36 8.69 -10.90
N ALA A 298 -6.19 8.04 -10.92
CA ALA A 298 -5.17 8.17 -9.89
C ALA A 298 -4.72 9.63 -9.71
N ARG A 299 -4.43 10.34 -10.81
CA ARG A 299 -4.04 11.77 -10.79
C ARG A 299 -5.12 12.68 -10.19
N VAL A 300 -6.40 12.42 -10.46
CA VAL A 300 -7.50 13.23 -9.92
C VAL A 300 -7.78 12.89 -8.45
N LEU A 301 -7.68 11.62 -8.06
CA LEU A 301 -7.88 11.17 -6.69
C LEU A 301 -6.69 11.46 -5.76
N SER A 302 -5.52 11.80 -6.29
CA SER A 302 -4.36 12.25 -5.50
C SER A 302 -4.46 13.70 -5.02
N ASN A 303 -5.65 14.31 -5.11
CA ASN A 303 -5.95 15.67 -4.66
C ASN A 303 -4.95 16.74 -5.14
N PRO A 304 -4.82 16.95 -6.47
CA PRO A 304 -3.79 17.84 -7.03
C PRO A 304 -4.03 19.33 -6.79
N GLY A 305 -5.21 19.71 -6.28
CA GLY A 305 -5.63 21.09 -6.06
C GLY A 305 -6.51 21.64 -7.19
N VAL A 306 -7.29 22.68 -6.88
CA VAL A 306 -8.35 23.21 -7.76
C VAL A 306 -7.80 23.75 -9.09
N ASP A 307 -6.66 24.43 -9.08
CA ASP A 307 -6.10 25.03 -10.30
C ASP A 307 -5.60 23.98 -11.29
N VAL A 308 -5.00 22.89 -10.78
CA VAL A 308 -4.59 21.75 -11.60
C VAL A 308 -5.83 21.05 -12.19
N LEU A 309 -6.89 20.87 -11.40
CA LEU A 309 -8.15 20.33 -11.90
C LEU A 309 -8.74 21.20 -13.01
N ARG A 310 -8.77 22.53 -12.84
CA ARG A 310 -9.24 23.47 -13.87
C ARG A 310 -8.42 23.36 -15.16
N GLN A 311 -7.10 23.22 -15.04
CA GLN A 311 -6.22 23.01 -16.19
C GLN A 311 -6.59 21.72 -16.94
N TRP A 312 -6.76 20.60 -16.25
CA TRP A 312 -7.15 19.32 -16.88
C TRP A 312 -8.56 19.36 -17.46
N ILE A 313 -9.50 20.07 -16.82
CA ILE A 313 -10.87 20.27 -17.34
C ILE A 313 -10.86 21.08 -18.65
N ALA A 314 -9.91 22.01 -18.81
CA ALA A 314 -9.76 22.81 -20.02
C ALA A 314 -9.00 22.09 -21.15
N GLU A 315 -8.18 21.07 -20.82
CA GLU A 315 -7.33 20.37 -21.78
C GLU A 315 -8.06 19.82 -23.03
N PRO A 316 -9.27 19.21 -22.94
CA PRO A 316 -10.01 18.77 -24.12
C PRO A 316 -10.35 19.89 -25.12
N GLN A 317 -10.35 21.15 -24.68
CA GLN A 317 -10.63 22.32 -25.53
C GLN A 317 -9.36 22.91 -26.17
N GLY A 318 -8.18 22.43 -25.78
CA GLY A 318 -6.91 22.88 -26.32
C GLY A 318 -6.68 22.45 -27.77
N THR A 319 -5.94 23.26 -28.53
CA THR A 319 -5.65 23.03 -29.97
C THR A 319 -4.95 21.70 -30.24
N GLY A 320 -4.14 21.21 -29.30
CA GLY A 320 -3.42 19.94 -29.43
C GLY A 320 -4.26 18.68 -29.20
N PHE A 321 -5.46 18.80 -28.60
CA PHE A 321 -6.26 17.64 -28.19
C PHE A 321 -6.65 16.76 -29.38
N ALA A 322 -7.05 17.35 -30.50
CA ALA A 322 -7.49 16.62 -31.68
C ALA A 322 -6.37 15.74 -32.29
N ALA A 323 -5.10 16.11 -32.12
CA ALA A 323 -3.95 15.35 -32.64
C ALA A 323 -3.50 14.21 -31.70
N LEU A 324 -4.01 14.15 -30.47
CA LEU A 324 -3.60 13.12 -29.51
C LEU A 324 -4.05 11.70 -29.96
N PRO A 325 -3.25 10.66 -29.66
CA PRO A 325 -3.67 9.27 -29.82
C PRO A 325 -4.92 8.95 -28.99
N LEU A 326 -5.72 7.96 -29.43
CA LEU A 326 -7.00 7.60 -28.79
C LEU A 326 -6.86 7.36 -27.28
N ALA A 327 -5.88 6.55 -26.87
CA ALA A 327 -5.68 6.25 -25.45
C ALA A 327 -5.43 7.50 -24.61
N ARG A 328 -4.61 8.44 -25.13
CA ARG A 328 -4.33 9.69 -24.43
C ARG A 328 -5.54 10.61 -24.37
N LYS A 329 -6.33 10.69 -25.46
CA LYS A 329 -7.62 11.40 -25.45
C LYS A 329 -8.57 10.82 -24.39
N ALA A 330 -8.64 9.50 -24.25
CA ALA A 330 -9.47 8.84 -23.25
C ALA A 330 -9.06 9.25 -21.83
N GLY A 331 -7.76 9.22 -21.52
CA GLY A 331 -7.26 9.68 -20.21
C GLY A 331 -7.56 11.17 -19.93
N VAL A 332 -7.41 12.04 -20.93
CA VAL A 332 -7.71 13.48 -20.80
C VAL A 332 -9.20 13.73 -20.55
N LEU A 333 -10.08 13.10 -21.33
CA LEU A 333 -11.54 13.22 -21.13
C LEU A 333 -11.98 12.64 -19.78
N TYR A 334 -11.37 11.53 -19.34
CA TYR A 334 -11.62 10.94 -18.02
C TYR A 334 -11.25 11.92 -16.90
N ALA A 335 -10.04 12.50 -16.95
CA ALA A 335 -9.59 13.48 -15.97
C ALA A 335 -10.50 14.72 -15.94
N ALA A 336 -10.91 15.22 -17.11
CA ALA A 336 -11.81 16.36 -17.21
C ALA A 336 -13.20 16.05 -16.62
N ALA A 337 -13.75 14.87 -16.88
CA ALA A 337 -15.05 14.45 -16.35
C ALA A 337 -15.03 14.28 -14.82
N LEU A 338 -14.07 13.51 -14.30
CA LEU A 338 -13.94 13.27 -12.85
C LEU A 338 -13.56 14.56 -12.11
N GLY A 339 -12.65 15.36 -12.66
CA GLY A 339 -12.26 16.66 -12.11
C GLY A 339 -13.44 17.65 -12.06
N SER A 340 -14.28 17.68 -13.11
CA SER A 340 -15.49 18.52 -13.10
C SER A 340 -16.45 18.11 -11.97
N SER A 341 -16.60 16.81 -11.71
CA SER A 341 -17.40 16.31 -10.59
C SER A 341 -16.81 16.69 -9.22
N GLN A 342 -15.50 16.62 -9.04
CA GLN A 342 -14.85 17.09 -7.80
C GLN A 342 -15.09 18.60 -7.55
N LEU A 343 -15.16 19.40 -8.62
CA LEU A 343 -15.52 20.82 -8.55
C LEU A 343 -17.03 21.08 -8.49
N ARG A 344 -17.85 20.02 -8.38
CA ARG A 344 -19.32 20.06 -8.34
C ARG A 344 -19.97 20.65 -9.60
N ASP A 345 -19.28 20.61 -10.74
CA ASP A 345 -19.83 20.95 -12.05
C ASP A 345 -20.36 19.67 -12.74
N GLY A 346 -21.57 19.27 -12.38
CA GLY A 346 -22.22 18.08 -12.93
C GLY A 346 -22.54 18.19 -14.43
N ALA A 347 -22.75 19.40 -14.96
CA ALA A 347 -23.04 19.60 -16.37
C ALA A 347 -21.77 19.37 -17.23
N ALA A 348 -20.64 19.94 -16.83
CA ALA A 348 -19.36 19.69 -17.50
C ALA A 348 -18.94 18.21 -17.35
N ALA A 349 -19.12 17.62 -16.16
CA ALA A 349 -18.81 16.22 -15.91
C ALA A 349 -19.55 15.28 -16.89
N ARG A 350 -20.88 15.44 -17.03
CA ARG A 350 -21.69 14.66 -17.98
C ARG A 350 -21.26 14.88 -19.43
N ARG A 351 -20.98 16.13 -19.81
CA ARG A 351 -20.52 16.46 -21.18
C ARG A 351 -19.24 15.72 -21.54
N TRP A 352 -18.23 15.77 -20.66
CA TRP A 352 -16.95 15.10 -20.89
C TRP A 352 -17.07 13.57 -20.85
N ALA A 353 -17.86 13.04 -19.91
CA ALA A 353 -18.14 11.61 -19.82
C ALA A 353 -18.84 11.07 -21.09
N GLY A 354 -19.81 11.82 -21.65
CA GLY A 354 -20.47 11.45 -22.90
C GLY A 354 -19.51 11.39 -24.09
N GLN A 355 -18.59 12.35 -24.20
CA GLN A 355 -17.53 12.32 -25.23
C GLN A 355 -16.59 11.13 -25.03
N LEU A 356 -16.20 10.84 -23.79
CA LEU A 356 -15.38 9.69 -23.45
C LEU A 356 -16.05 8.39 -23.89
N GLN A 357 -17.32 8.16 -23.51
CA GLN A 357 -18.07 6.96 -23.88
C GLN A 357 -18.11 6.74 -25.39
N GLN A 358 -18.32 7.81 -26.17
CA GLN A 358 -18.30 7.71 -27.64
C GLN A 358 -16.92 7.36 -28.19
N LEU A 359 -15.85 7.90 -27.59
CA LEU A 359 -14.47 7.63 -28.00
C LEU A 359 -14.08 6.17 -27.75
N VAL A 360 -14.48 5.59 -26.61
CA VAL A 360 -14.04 4.25 -26.18
C VAL A 360 -15.02 3.12 -26.51
N LYS A 361 -16.15 3.41 -27.17
CA LYS A 361 -17.22 2.41 -27.43
C LYS A 361 -16.76 1.13 -28.15
N GLY A 362 -15.66 1.18 -28.90
CA GLY A 362 -15.10 0.03 -29.62
C GLY A 362 -14.13 -0.82 -28.82
N ASP A 363 -13.74 -0.38 -27.62
CA ASP A 363 -12.83 -1.09 -26.72
C ASP A 363 -13.61 -1.52 -25.47
N VAL A 364 -13.82 -2.82 -25.29
CA VAL A 364 -14.66 -3.37 -24.21
C VAL A 364 -14.14 -3.01 -22.82
N ALA A 365 -12.82 -3.09 -22.60
CA ALA A 365 -12.22 -2.79 -21.31
C ALA A 365 -12.34 -1.29 -21.01
N ALA A 366 -12.05 -0.45 -22.00
CA ALA A 366 -12.15 0.98 -21.82
C ALA A 366 -13.63 1.46 -21.69
N ALA A 367 -14.55 0.88 -22.46
CA ALA A 367 -15.98 1.17 -22.37
C ALA A 367 -16.53 0.88 -20.97
N ARG A 368 -16.14 -0.24 -20.36
CA ARG A 368 -16.51 -0.56 -18.98
C ARG A 368 -16.02 0.49 -17.98
N VAL A 369 -14.75 0.87 -18.04
CA VAL A 369 -14.19 1.88 -17.12
C VAL A 369 -14.90 3.22 -17.29
N ALA A 370 -15.28 3.59 -18.52
CA ALA A 370 -16.09 4.77 -18.78
C ALA A 370 -17.52 4.65 -18.23
N GLN A 371 -18.16 3.48 -18.30
CA GLN A 371 -19.48 3.22 -17.70
C GLN A 371 -19.45 3.36 -16.17
N LEU A 372 -18.44 2.79 -15.51
CA LEU A 372 -18.23 2.94 -14.07
C LEU A 372 -18.08 4.42 -13.68
N LEU A 373 -17.28 5.18 -14.44
CA LEU A 373 -17.17 6.63 -14.23
C LEU A 373 -18.53 7.31 -14.35
N VAL A 374 -19.30 7.06 -15.41
CA VAL A 374 -20.61 7.71 -15.59
C VAL A 374 -21.56 7.41 -14.43
N ALA A 375 -21.61 6.15 -13.98
CA ALA A 375 -22.42 5.77 -12.82
C ALA A 375 -21.99 6.52 -11.54
N GLU A 376 -20.68 6.64 -11.30
CA GLU A 376 -20.13 7.42 -10.18
C GLU A 376 -20.47 8.91 -10.27
N LEU A 377 -20.38 9.51 -11.46
CA LEU A 377 -20.72 10.92 -11.69
C LEU A 377 -22.21 11.20 -11.44
N GLU A 378 -23.10 10.33 -11.91
CA GLU A 378 -24.54 10.45 -11.66
C GLU A 378 -24.88 10.27 -10.18
N LEU A 379 -24.22 9.32 -9.50
CA LEU A 379 -24.39 9.12 -8.07
C LEU A 379 -23.92 10.36 -7.27
N ALA A 380 -22.78 10.92 -7.63
CA ALA A 380 -22.24 12.16 -7.02
C ALA A 380 -23.16 13.37 -7.26
N ALA A 381 -23.84 13.41 -8.41
CA ALA A 381 -24.86 14.41 -8.72
C ALA A 381 -26.22 14.17 -8.04
N GLY A 382 -26.35 13.12 -7.22
CA GLY A 382 -27.59 12.76 -6.52
C GLY A 382 -28.63 12.05 -7.39
N ASN A 383 -28.26 11.62 -8.60
CA ASN A 383 -29.16 10.97 -9.56
C ASN A 383 -28.97 9.44 -9.57
N ALA A 384 -29.39 8.79 -8.49
CA ALA A 384 -29.22 7.35 -8.32
C ALA A 384 -29.90 6.49 -9.42
N PRO A 385 -31.08 6.83 -9.97
CA PRO A 385 -31.66 6.09 -11.10
C PRO A 385 -30.78 6.12 -12.36
N ALA A 386 -30.22 7.29 -12.71
CA ALA A 386 -29.29 7.38 -13.84
C ALA A 386 -27.97 6.66 -13.57
N ALA A 387 -27.48 6.70 -12.32
CA ALA A 387 -26.30 5.94 -11.91
C ALA A 387 -26.50 4.44 -12.13
N LEU A 388 -27.65 3.90 -11.70
CA LEU A 388 -27.97 2.48 -11.89
C LEU A 388 -28.09 2.11 -13.38
N ALA A 389 -28.70 2.98 -14.18
CA ALA A 389 -28.85 2.77 -15.63
C ALA A 389 -27.50 2.79 -16.38
N ALA A 390 -26.50 3.51 -15.86
CA ALA A 390 -25.17 3.58 -16.44
C ALA A 390 -24.25 2.40 -16.07
N MET A 391 -24.63 1.59 -15.08
CA MET A 391 -23.82 0.46 -14.62
C MET A 391 -23.60 -0.59 -15.73
N PRO A 392 -22.39 -1.18 -15.82
CA PRO A 392 -22.18 -2.38 -16.63
C PRO A 392 -23.18 -3.50 -16.24
N ALA A 393 -23.80 -4.13 -17.23
CA ALA A 393 -24.81 -5.16 -17.02
C ALA A 393 -24.17 -6.53 -16.69
N GLY A 394 -24.70 -7.23 -15.69
CA GLY A 394 -24.34 -8.62 -15.38
C GLY A 394 -22.95 -8.85 -14.79
N ASP A 395 -22.20 -7.78 -14.50
CA ASP A 395 -20.83 -7.88 -14.00
C ASP A 395 -20.79 -7.94 -12.46
N THR A 396 -20.05 -8.93 -11.95
CA THR A 396 -19.90 -9.21 -10.51
C THR A 396 -18.46 -8.98 -10.04
N ARG A 397 -17.70 -8.14 -10.74
CA ARG A 397 -16.40 -7.69 -10.26
C ARG A 397 -16.54 -6.68 -9.12
N ARG A 398 -15.44 -6.51 -8.37
CA ARG A 398 -15.41 -5.67 -7.16
C ARG A 398 -15.93 -4.25 -7.39
N PRO A 399 -15.49 -3.50 -8.44
CA PRO A 399 -15.97 -2.14 -8.65
C PRO A 399 -17.48 -2.07 -8.84
N GLU A 400 -18.05 -3.01 -9.60
CA GLU A 400 -19.49 -3.05 -9.88
C GLU A 400 -20.30 -3.42 -8.65
N ILE A 401 -19.86 -4.44 -7.90
CA ILE A 401 -20.53 -4.85 -6.66
C ILE A 401 -20.57 -3.65 -5.69
N LEU A 402 -19.44 -2.99 -5.47
CA LEU A 402 -19.36 -1.89 -4.51
C LEU A 402 -20.13 -0.67 -4.98
N LEU A 403 -19.99 -0.26 -6.26
CA LEU A 403 -20.70 0.90 -6.78
C LEU A 403 -22.22 0.66 -6.83
N ARG A 404 -22.67 -0.52 -7.28
CA ARG A 404 -24.10 -0.90 -7.26
C ARG A 404 -24.66 -0.86 -5.84
N THR A 405 -23.90 -1.39 -4.88
CA THR A 405 -24.30 -1.35 -3.46
C THR A 405 -24.45 0.09 -2.97
N GLN A 406 -23.49 0.96 -3.28
CA GLN A 406 -23.58 2.38 -2.91
C GLN A 406 -24.81 3.07 -3.52
N ILE A 407 -25.11 2.80 -4.79
CA ILE A 407 -26.31 3.32 -5.48
C ILE A 407 -27.58 2.84 -4.77
N VAL A 408 -27.71 1.54 -4.52
CA VAL A 408 -28.90 0.95 -3.87
C VAL A 408 -29.09 1.46 -2.44
N LEU A 409 -28.00 1.63 -1.68
CA LEU A 409 -28.07 2.20 -0.33
C LEU A 409 -28.57 3.65 -0.32
N ARG A 410 -28.42 4.40 -1.43
CA ARG A 410 -28.98 5.75 -1.58
C ARG A 410 -30.46 5.75 -1.96
N THR A 411 -30.92 4.73 -2.70
CA THR A 411 -32.33 4.63 -3.13
C THR A 411 -33.22 3.93 -2.12
N GLY A 412 -32.66 3.06 -1.26
CA GLY A 412 -33.42 2.20 -0.38
C GLY A 412 -34.02 0.98 -1.09
N GLN A 413 -35.13 0.46 -0.54
CA GLN A 413 -35.87 -0.66 -1.14
C GLN A 413 -36.49 -0.27 -2.50
N PRO A 414 -36.62 -1.19 -3.48
CA PRO A 414 -36.57 -2.67 -3.40
C PRO A 414 -35.21 -3.34 -3.74
N GLY A 415 -34.12 -2.61 -3.97
CA GLY A 415 -32.87 -3.18 -4.51
C GLY A 415 -31.94 -3.88 -3.48
N LEU A 416 -32.24 -3.82 -2.18
CA LEU A 416 -31.30 -4.25 -1.13
C LEU A 416 -30.99 -5.76 -1.16
N GLN A 417 -31.97 -6.58 -1.54
CA GLN A 417 -31.76 -8.03 -1.67
C GLN A 417 -30.84 -8.36 -2.86
N GLU A 418 -30.96 -7.63 -3.97
CA GLU A 418 -30.18 -7.86 -5.19
C GLU A 418 -28.67 -7.65 -4.99
N VAL A 419 -28.28 -6.76 -4.07
CA VAL A 419 -26.87 -6.49 -3.77
C VAL A 419 -26.30 -7.35 -2.64
N THR A 420 -27.17 -8.00 -1.85
CA THR A 420 -26.76 -8.82 -0.71
C THR A 420 -26.01 -10.08 -1.15
N SER A 421 -26.60 -10.86 -2.05
CA SER A 421 -26.02 -12.14 -2.47
C SER A 421 -24.67 -11.97 -3.18
N PRO A 422 -24.49 -11.04 -4.14
CA PRO A 422 -23.18 -10.80 -4.75
C PRO A 422 -22.09 -10.41 -3.74
N LEU A 423 -22.40 -9.58 -2.74
CA LEU A 423 -21.46 -9.22 -1.67
C LEU A 423 -21.06 -10.43 -0.83
N GLN A 424 -22.02 -11.27 -0.45
CA GLN A 424 -21.73 -12.48 0.32
C GLN A 424 -20.87 -13.47 -0.49
N THR A 425 -21.19 -13.66 -1.78
CA THR A 425 -20.39 -14.49 -2.69
C THR A 425 -18.97 -13.95 -2.84
N TRP A 426 -18.81 -12.63 -2.98
CA TRP A 426 -17.49 -11.98 -3.03
C TRP A 426 -16.68 -12.22 -1.75
N LEU A 427 -17.29 -12.00 -0.59
CA LEU A 427 -16.64 -12.12 0.72
C LEU A 427 -16.30 -13.58 1.09
N ALA A 428 -16.98 -14.57 0.49
CA ALA A 428 -16.64 -15.97 0.67
C ALA A 428 -15.25 -16.32 0.08
N THR A 429 -14.84 -15.63 -0.99
CA THR A 429 -13.53 -15.82 -1.64
C THR A 429 -12.53 -14.71 -1.32
N HIS A 430 -13.01 -13.54 -0.85
CA HIS A 430 -12.20 -12.39 -0.47
C HIS A 430 -12.48 -11.94 0.97
N PRO A 431 -12.25 -12.79 1.99
CA PRO A 431 -12.65 -12.52 3.37
C PRO A 431 -11.89 -11.36 4.02
N ARG A 432 -10.78 -10.89 3.41
CA ARG A 432 -9.99 -9.73 3.86
C ARG A 432 -10.40 -8.41 3.20
N ASP A 433 -11.46 -8.39 2.40
CA ASP A 433 -11.94 -7.16 1.76
C ASP A 433 -12.76 -6.30 2.74
N ALA A 434 -12.07 -5.39 3.42
CA ALA A 434 -12.69 -4.48 4.39
C ALA A 434 -13.79 -3.60 3.76
N GLY A 435 -13.62 -3.18 2.50
CA GLY A 435 -14.59 -2.34 1.78
C GLY A 435 -15.89 -3.08 1.51
N ALA A 436 -15.79 -4.34 1.08
CA ALA A 436 -16.95 -5.21 0.88
C ALA A 436 -17.67 -5.56 2.19
N TRP A 437 -16.93 -5.82 3.28
CA TRP A 437 -17.53 -6.01 4.60
C TRP A 437 -18.29 -4.78 5.07
N GLN A 438 -17.71 -3.59 4.90
CA GLN A 438 -18.36 -2.33 5.25
C GLN A 438 -19.61 -2.06 4.40
N ALA A 439 -19.57 -2.38 3.10
CA ALA A 439 -20.72 -2.27 2.21
C ALA A 439 -21.85 -3.23 2.65
N LEU A 440 -21.52 -4.48 2.97
CA LEU A 440 -22.47 -5.48 3.46
C LEU A 440 -23.10 -5.07 4.80
N ALA A 441 -22.32 -4.49 5.71
CA ALA A 441 -22.86 -3.92 6.95
C ALA A 441 -23.92 -2.83 6.68
N GLY A 442 -23.64 -1.94 5.73
CA GLY A 442 -24.60 -0.92 5.29
C GLY A 442 -25.91 -1.52 4.76
N VAL A 443 -25.80 -2.60 3.96
CA VAL A 443 -26.96 -3.32 3.43
C VAL A 443 -27.79 -3.95 4.54
N TRP A 444 -27.14 -4.61 5.52
CA TRP A 444 -27.85 -5.21 6.65
C TRP A 444 -28.53 -4.19 7.54
N ASN A 445 -27.89 -3.05 7.80
CA ASN A 445 -28.52 -1.93 8.51
C ASN A 445 -29.76 -1.44 7.77
N ALA A 446 -29.67 -1.26 6.44
CA ALA A 446 -30.81 -0.83 5.62
C ALA A 446 -31.94 -1.88 5.53
N GLN A 447 -31.62 -3.16 5.76
CA GLN A 447 -32.60 -4.26 5.87
C GLN A 447 -33.11 -4.48 7.31
N ASN A 448 -32.75 -3.62 8.25
CA ASN A 448 -33.13 -3.74 9.66
C ASN A 448 -32.65 -5.06 10.30
N GLN A 449 -31.45 -5.51 9.95
CA GLN A 449 -30.78 -6.71 10.48
C GLN A 449 -29.52 -6.30 11.29
N PRO A 450 -29.70 -5.70 12.49
CA PRO A 450 -28.61 -5.07 13.23
C PRO A 450 -27.52 -6.06 13.67
N LEU A 451 -27.88 -7.31 13.99
CA LEU A 451 -26.90 -8.31 14.44
C LEU A 451 -25.94 -8.72 13.31
N ARG A 452 -26.45 -8.88 12.08
CA ARG A 452 -25.61 -9.14 10.91
C ARG A 452 -24.79 -7.92 10.52
N ALA A 453 -25.35 -6.72 10.66
CA ALA A 453 -24.64 -5.48 10.37
C ALA A 453 -23.43 -5.30 11.29
N VAL A 454 -23.60 -5.43 12.62
CA VAL A 454 -22.50 -5.25 13.57
C VAL A 454 -21.41 -6.33 13.42
N ARG A 455 -21.79 -7.56 13.05
CA ARG A 455 -20.82 -8.60 12.68
C ARG A 455 -20.00 -8.16 11.46
N ALA A 456 -20.65 -7.71 10.39
CA ALA A 456 -19.96 -7.27 9.19
C ALA A 456 -19.06 -6.04 9.46
N GLU A 457 -19.48 -5.11 10.32
CA GLU A 457 -18.63 -4.01 10.80
C GLU A 457 -17.39 -4.52 11.55
N ALA A 458 -17.56 -5.53 12.41
CA ALA A 458 -16.45 -6.14 13.14
C ALA A 458 -15.46 -6.79 12.17
N GLU A 459 -15.92 -7.58 11.20
CA GLU A 459 -15.06 -8.22 10.20
C GLU A 459 -14.34 -7.20 9.29
N ALA A 460 -14.94 -6.05 9.02
CA ALA A 460 -14.27 -4.95 8.34
C ALA A 460 -13.07 -4.42 9.14
N GLN A 461 -13.18 -4.34 10.49
CA GLN A 461 -12.06 -3.96 11.35
C GLN A 461 -11.00 -5.05 11.43
N VAL A 462 -11.39 -6.33 11.47
CA VAL A 462 -10.45 -7.46 11.39
C VAL A 462 -9.61 -7.38 10.14
N SER A 463 -10.24 -7.11 8.99
CA SER A 463 -9.58 -6.98 7.69
C SER A 463 -8.58 -5.82 7.63
N ARG A 464 -8.71 -4.83 8.51
CA ARG A 464 -7.77 -3.68 8.66
C ARG A 464 -6.76 -3.87 9.79
N TYR A 465 -6.69 -5.09 10.36
CA TYR A 465 -5.83 -5.42 11.50
C TYR A 465 -6.14 -4.60 12.78
N ASP A 466 -7.28 -3.93 12.86
CA ASP A 466 -7.73 -3.20 14.05
C ASP A 466 -8.54 -4.12 14.98
N TYR A 467 -7.82 -5.05 15.62
CA TYR A 467 -8.46 -6.04 16.48
C TYR A 467 -9.09 -5.44 17.74
N ALA A 468 -8.62 -4.28 18.20
CA ALA A 468 -9.26 -3.56 19.30
C ALA A 468 -10.67 -3.10 18.89
N ALA A 469 -10.78 -2.40 17.76
CA ALA A 469 -12.08 -1.98 17.23
C ALA A 469 -12.97 -3.18 16.86
N ALA A 470 -12.40 -4.26 16.35
CA ALA A 470 -13.13 -5.49 16.05
C ALA A 470 -13.73 -6.12 17.32
N VAL A 471 -12.94 -6.24 18.40
CA VAL A 471 -13.41 -6.77 19.69
C VAL A 471 -14.56 -5.94 20.25
N ASP A 472 -14.47 -4.62 20.18
CA ASP A 472 -15.53 -3.72 20.65
C ASP A 472 -16.83 -3.91 19.86
N ARG A 473 -16.74 -4.05 18.53
CA ARG A 473 -17.90 -4.34 17.66
C ARG A 473 -18.49 -5.72 17.95
N PHE A 474 -17.66 -6.75 18.10
CA PHE A 474 -18.15 -8.09 18.43
C PHE A 474 -18.82 -8.14 19.83
N LYS A 475 -18.31 -7.40 20.82
CA LYS A 475 -18.98 -7.28 22.13
C LYS A 475 -20.34 -6.60 22.00
N ALA A 476 -20.44 -5.53 21.22
CA ALA A 476 -21.73 -4.89 20.94
C ALA A 476 -22.71 -5.87 20.25
N GLY A 477 -22.22 -6.71 19.33
CA GLY A 477 -22.99 -7.80 18.74
C GLY A 477 -23.45 -8.85 19.75
N GLN A 478 -22.59 -9.25 20.70
CA GLN A 478 -22.96 -10.17 21.77
C GLN A 478 -24.07 -9.59 22.66
N ASP A 479 -23.98 -8.29 23.00
CA ASP A 479 -25.01 -7.61 23.79
C ASP A 479 -26.33 -7.46 23.03
N LEU A 480 -26.30 -7.24 21.72
CA LEU A 480 -27.49 -7.26 20.86
C LEU A 480 -28.11 -8.65 20.80
N ALA A 481 -27.31 -9.70 20.61
CA ALA A 481 -27.78 -11.08 20.56
C ALA A 481 -28.50 -11.50 21.85
N ARG A 482 -27.98 -11.10 23.02
CA ARG A 482 -28.63 -11.37 24.33
C ARG A 482 -30.01 -10.74 24.47
N ARG A 483 -30.28 -9.65 23.75
CA ARG A 483 -31.56 -8.94 23.75
C ARG A 483 -32.49 -9.40 22.64
N SER A 484 -32.00 -10.19 21.67
CA SER A 484 -32.81 -10.69 20.57
C SER A 484 -33.68 -11.86 21.02
N THR A 485 -34.88 -11.93 20.45
CA THR A 485 -35.84 -13.03 20.62
C THR A 485 -36.06 -13.80 19.32
N LEU A 486 -35.33 -13.43 18.25
CA LEU A 486 -35.46 -14.03 16.92
C LEU A 486 -34.64 -15.34 16.85
N ALA A 487 -35.27 -16.42 16.40
CA ALA A 487 -34.62 -17.72 16.26
C ALA A 487 -33.46 -17.69 15.24
N ASP A 488 -33.58 -16.88 14.18
CA ASP A 488 -32.56 -16.75 13.13
C ASP A 488 -31.26 -16.10 13.63
N ASP A 489 -31.31 -15.39 14.77
CA ASP A 489 -30.15 -14.72 15.37
C ASP A 489 -29.24 -15.68 16.14
N HIS A 490 -29.67 -16.91 16.43
CA HIS A 490 -28.85 -17.89 17.16
C HIS A 490 -27.56 -18.25 16.39
N PHE A 491 -27.64 -18.39 15.07
CA PHE A 491 -26.49 -18.69 14.23
C PHE A 491 -25.49 -17.52 14.23
N GLU A 492 -25.98 -16.30 14.06
CA GLU A 492 -25.15 -15.09 14.07
C GLU A 492 -24.49 -14.86 15.44
N ALA A 493 -25.22 -15.08 16.53
CA ALA A 493 -24.69 -15.00 17.89
C ALA A 493 -23.53 -15.99 18.11
N SER A 494 -23.67 -17.23 17.64
CA SER A 494 -22.60 -18.25 17.74
C SER A 494 -21.34 -17.85 16.98
N ILE A 495 -21.51 -17.27 15.79
CA ILE A 495 -20.39 -16.78 14.98
C ILE A 495 -19.71 -15.60 15.68
N ILE A 496 -20.48 -14.63 16.16
CA ILE A 496 -19.96 -13.48 16.91
C ILE A 496 -19.15 -13.93 18.13
N ASP A 497 -19.67 -14.87 18.92
CA ASP A 497 -18.96 -15.39 20.10
C ASP A 497 -17.63 -16.05 19.73
N THR A 498 -17.62 -16.82 18.66
CA THR A 498 -16.41 -17.52 18.19
C THR A 498 -15.37 -16.54 17.66
N ARG A 499 -15.81 -15.57 16.84
CA ARG A 499 -14.93 -14.54 16.28
C ARG A 499 -14.42 -13.59 17.36
N LEU A 500 -15.24 -13.24 18.35
CA LEU A 500 -14.84 -12.43 19.51
C LEU A 500 -13.67 -13.09 20.26
N ARG A 501 -13.76 -14.39 20.57
CA ARG A 501 -12.67 -15.12 21.24
C ARG A 501 -11.39 -15.12 20.40
N ALA A 502 -11.50 -15.33 19.09
CA ALA A 502 -10.35 -15.28 18.19
C ALA A 502 -9.69 -13.90 18.16
N MET A 503 -10.48 -12.82 18.06
CA MET A 503 -9.93 -11.45 18.04
C MET A 503 -9.34 -11.03 19.39
N GLN A 504 -9.90 -11.51 20.50
CA GLN A 504 -9.31 -11.30 21.82
C GLN A 504 -7.95 -11.98 21.96
N LEU A 505 -7.76 -13.16 21.37
CA LEU A 505 -6.46 -13.82 21.34
C LEU A 505 -5.45 -13.00 20.54
N LEU A 506 -5.79 -12.63 19.30
CA LEU A 506 -4.90 -11.81 18.46
C LEU A 506 -4.58 -10.45 19.08
N LEU A 507 -5.54 -9.82 19.76
CA LEU A 507 -5.31 -8.56 20.47
C LEU A 507 -4.34 -8.73 21.65
N ARG A 508 -4.42 -9.85 22.38
CA ARG A 508 -3.46 -10.15 23.46
C ARG A 508 -2.07 -10.44 22.92
N GLU A 509 -1.97 -11.17 21.81
CA GLU A 509 -0.70 -11.39 21.11
C GLU A 509 -0.07 -10.05 20.69
N GLN A 510 -0.86 -9.17 20.06
CA GLN A 510 -0.41 -7.82 19.71
C GLN A 510 0.03 -6.98 20.92
N ALA A 511 -0.58 -7.18 22.09
CA ALA A 511 -0.21 -6.46 23.31
C ALA A 511 1.04 -7.03 23.97
N ALA A 512 1.29 -8.33 23.86
CA ALA A 512 2.50 -9.00 24.37
C ALA A 512 3.75 -8.70 23.54
N GLU A 513 3.57 -8.27 22.29
CA GLU A 513 4.64 -7.82 21.39
C GLU A 513 5.01 -6.33 21.55
N ARG A 514 4.23 -5.58 22.33
CA ARG A 514 4.53 -4.20 22.74
C ARG A 514 5.33 -4.19 24.03
#